data_AF-A0A7Y6ETZ6-F1
#
_entry.id   AF-A0A7Y6ETZ6-F1
#
_cell.length_a   1.000
_cell.length_b   1.000
_cell.length_c   1.000
_cell.angle_alpha   90.00
_cell.angle_beta   90.00
_cell.angle_gamma   90.00
#
_symmetry.space_group_name_H-M   'P 1'
#
loop_
_entity.id
_entity.type
_entity.pdbx_description
1 polymer ?
#
loop_
_entity_poly.entity_id
_entity_poly.type
_entity_poly.pdbx_seq_one_letter_code
_entity_poly.pdbx_strand_id
1 'polypeptide(L)'
;MKTIVPTYELTYTRDRIAASFIVTLNGIERNIPHNLFLSLFPRIDRRNRIASVEASAAELEALSVIADISDPLSSRITYELSERHGGNFVVTHMSSGQQLVCLPGAFRKIAGVSHRAVSGTASLSAAKLADIGFIIEGGNTNDRNYQYANYA
;
A
#
# COMPACT_ATOMS: atom_id res chain seq x y z
N MET A 1 19.63 34.09 -3.08
CA MET A 1 19.91 33.08 -2.04
C MET A 1 19.33 31.75 -2.52
N LYS A 2 20.14 30.68 -2.59
CA LYS A 2 19.71 29.37 -3.09
C LYS A 2 19.11 28.61 -1.91
N THR A 3 17.78 28.50 -1.84
CA THR A 3 17.09 27.76 -0.78
C THR A 3 17.47 26.29 -0.89
N ILE A 4 18.17 25.75 0.11
CA ILE A 4 18.48 24.32 0.17
C ILE A 4 17.19 23.63 0.59
N VAL A 5 16.54 22.95 -0.35
CA VAL A 5 15.37 22.12 -0.06
C VAL A 5 15.91 20.78 0.46
N PRO A 6 15.52 20.32 1.66
CA PRO A 6 15.93 19.01 2.15
C PRO A 6 15.39 17.92 1.22
N THR A 7 16.29 17.03 0.79
CA THR A 7 15.98 15.86 -0.04
C THR A 7 16.21 14.57 0.75
N TYR A 8 15.46 13.54 0.39
CA TYR A 8 15.53 12.19 0.92
C TYR A 8 15.88 11.24 -0.22
N GLU A 9 16.75 10.26 0.05
CA GLU A 9 17.08 9.25 -0.94
C GLU A 9 16.00 8.15 -0.94
N LEU A 10 15.30 8.02 -2.06
CA LEU A 10 14.36 6.93 -2.32
C LEU A 10 15.02 5.88 -3.19
N THR A 11 15.10 4.65 -2.71
CA THR A 11 15.38 3.51 -3.60
C THR A 11 14.07 3.09 -4.28
N TYR A 12 14.13 2.64 -5.53
CA TYR A 12 12.95 2.13 -6.22
C TYR A 12 13.28 0.91 -7.06
N THR A 13 12.33 -0.01 -7.14
CA THR A 13 12.34 -1.18 -8.01
C THR A 13 11.12 -1.13 -8.92
N ARG A 14 11.33 -1.26 -10.23
CA ARG A 14 10.24 -1.32 -11.19
C ARG A 14 9.58 -2.70 -11.18
N ASP A 15 8.30 -2.74 -10.87
CA ASP A 15 7.46 -3.93 -11.02
C ASP A 15 6.71 -3.86 -12.37
N ARG A 16 7.16 -4.68 -13.33
CA ARG A 16 6.56 -4.74 -14.66
C ARG A 16 5.22 -5.46 -14.66
N ILE A 17 4.97 -6.36 -13.72
CA ILE A 17 3.74 -7.15 -13.65
C ILE A 17 2.63 -6.25 -13.11
N ALA A 18 2.89 -5.54 -12.02
CA ALA A 18 1.93 -4.62 -11.41
C ALA A 18 1.83 -3.24 -12.11
N ALA A 19 2.67 -2.99 -13.13
CA ALA A 19 2.80 -1.69 -13.79
C ALA A 19 3.01 -0.54 -12.78
N SER A 20 3.97 -0.73 -11.88
CA SER A 20 4.21 0.16 -10.75
C SER A 20 5.69 0.21 -10.33
N PHE A 21 6.00 1.05 -9.35
CA PHE A 21 7.29 1.13 -8.69
C PHE A 21 7.15 0.74 -7.23
N ILE A 22 7.99 -0.18 -6.75
CA ILE A 22 8.20 -0.44 -5.35
C ILE A 22 9.23 0.58 -4.87
N VAL A 23 8.80 1.57 -4.10
CA VAL A 23 9.60 2.66 -3.56
C VAL A 23 9.94 2.34 -2.12
N THR A 24 11.22 2.44 -1.76
CA THR A 24 11.74 2.08 -0.45
C THR A 24 12.50 3.26 0.16
N LEU A 25 12.07 3.65 1.35
CA LEU A 25 12.71 4.69 2.17
C LEU A 25 13.00 4.08 3.55
N ASN A 26 14.25 4.15 4.02
CA ASN A 26 14.68 3.60 5.31
C ASN A 26 14.26 2.13 5.54
N GLY A 27 14.27 1.30 4.50
CA GLY A 27 13.90 -0.12 4.57
C GLY A 27 12.39 -0.41 4.50
N ILE A 28 11.53 0.62 4.41
CA ILE A 28 10.08 0.47 4.29
C ILE A 28 9.66 0.62 2.83
N GLU A 29 8.94 -0.37 2.29
CA GLU A 29 8.54 -0.42 0.88
C GLU A 29 7.08 0.02 0.64
N ARG A 30 6.83 0.66 -0.49
CA ARG A 30 5.49 1.06 -0.97
C ARG A 30 5.33 0.85 -2.47
N ASN A 31 4.12 0.47 -2.87
CA ASN A 31 3.79 0.31 -4.27
C ASN A 31 3.17 1.61 -4.81
N ILE A 32 3.84 2.26 -5.76
CA ILE A 32 3.46 3.53 -6.36
C ILE A 32 3.08 3.31 -7.83
N PRO A 33 1.89 3.75 -8.28
CA PRO A 33 1.50 3.67 -9.68
C PRO A 33 2.54 4.29 -10.62
N HIS A 34 2.83 3.60 -11.73
CA HIS A 34 3.89 3.99 -12.65
C HIS A 34 3.77 5.44 -13.17
N ASN A 35 2.55 5.86 -13.52
CA ASN A 35 2.31 7.22 -14.03
C ASN A 35 2.51 8.30 -12.96
N LEU A 36 2.11 8.02 -11.72
CA LEU A 36 2.30 8.94 -10.61
C LEU A 36 3.80 9.13 -10.35
N PHE A 37 4.55 8.03 -10.25
CA PHE A 37 5.99 8.08 -10.01
C PHE A 37 6.76 8.85 -11.11
N LEU A 38 6.46 8.56 -12.39
CA LEU A 38 7.11 9.24 -13.50
C LEU A 38 6.69 10.71 -13.69
N SER A 39 5.51 11.10 -13.20
CA SER A 39 5.09 12.50 -13.25
C SER A 39 5.91 13.39 -12.31
N LEU A 40 6.32 12.84 -11.16
CA LEU A 40 7.14 13.52 -10.17
C LEU A 40 8.63 13.41 -10.49
N PHE A 41 9.08 12.26 -11.01
CA PHE A 41 10.47 12.04 -11.39
C PHE A 41 10.63 11.75 -12.90
N PRO A 42 10.41 12.75 -13.77
CA PRO A 42 10.41 12.54 -15.22
C PRO A 42 11.79 12.21 -15.79
N ARG A 43 12.86 12.49 -15.03
CA ARG A 43 14.27 12.35 -15.47
C ARG A 43 14.89 11.00 -15.15
N ILE A 44 14.16 10.09 -14.50
CA ILE A 44 14.71 8.76 -14.18
C ILE A 44 14.88 7.93 -15.44
N ASP A 45 15.97 7.15 -15.50
CA ASP A 45 16.17 6.22 -16.61
C ASP A 45 15.18 5.05 -16.49
N ARG A 46 14.25 4.98 -17.45
CA ARG A 46 13.19 3.96 -17.53
C ARG A 46 13.74 2.55 -17.79
N ARG A 47 15.00 2.43 -18.22
CA ARG A 47 15.68 1.15 -18.43
C ARG A 47 16.13 0.53 -17.11
N ASN A 48 16.38 1.35 -16.09
CA ASN A 48 16.81 0.86 -14.78
C ASN A 48 15.69 0.11 -14.08
N ARG A 49 15.99 -1.13 -13.69
CA ARG A 49 15.07 -1.96 -12.91
C ARG A 49 15.09 -1.57 -11.44
N ILE A 50 16.26 -1.22 -10.90
CA ILE A 50 16.48 -0.80 -9.52
C ILE A 50 17.42 0.41 -9.56
N ALA A 51 17.09 1.49 -8.85
CA ALA A 51 17.94 2.67 -8.71
C ALA A 51 17.49 3.53 -7.52
N SER A 52 18.20 4.63 -7.26
CA SER A 52 17.82 5.65 -6.29
C SER A 52 17.44 6.96 -6.98
N VAL A 53 16.60 7.76 -6.33
CA VAL A 53 16.28 9.14 -6.71
C VAL A 53 16.21 10.02 -5.47
N GLU A 54 16.67 11.26 -5.57
CA GLU A 54 16.44 12.25 -4.52
C GLU A 54 15.03 12.83 -4.64
N ALA A 55 14.29 12.84 -3.54
CA ALA A 55 12.95 13.38 -3.45
C ALA A 55 12.86 14.44 -2.36
N SER A 56 12.26 15.58 -2.70
CA SER A 56 11.86 16.60 -1.73
C SER A 56 10.69 16.14 -0.87
N ALA A 57 10.47 16.82 0.26
CA ALA A 57 9.32 16.54 1.12
C ALA A 57 7.97 16.65 0.36
N ALA A 58 7.84 17.65 -0.53
CA ALA A 58 6.62 17.84 -1.31
C ALA A 58 6.39 16.70 -2.33
N GLU A 59 7.45 16.17 -2.95
CA GLU A 59 7.33 15.03 -3.86
C GLU A 59 6.97 13.75 -3.11
N LEU A 60 7.55 13.52 -1.93
CA LEU A 60 7.17 12.41 -1.06
C LEU A 60 5.71 12.53 -0.58
N GLU A 61 5.25 13.74 -0.26
CA GLU A 61 3.86 13.99 0.13
C GLU A 61 2.90 13.79 -1.05
N ALA A 62 3.29 14.22 -2.26
CA ALA A 62 2.53 13.97 -3.49
C ALA A 62 2.43 12.48 -3.83
N LEU A 63 3.43 11.69 -3.43
CA LEU A 63 3.36 10.22 -3.44
C LEU A 63 2.55 9.63 -2.29
N SER A 64 2.09 10.47 -1.35
CA SER A 64 1.52 10.10 -0.04
C SER A 64 2.45 9.21 0.81
N VAL A 65 3.74 9.21 0.48
CA VAL A 65 4.77 8.36 1.08
C VAL A 65 5.15 8.85 2.47
N ILE A 66 5.20 10.16 2.74
CA ILE A 66 5.60 10.67 4.07
C ILE A 66 4.66 10.15 5.15
N ALA A 67 3.35 10.39 5.00
CA ALA A 67 2.35 10.01 6.02
C ALA A 67 2.35 8.49 6.24
N ASP A 68 2.36 7.71 5.15
CA ASP A 68 2.31 6.25 5.22
C ASP A 68 3.62 5.59 5.69
N ILE A 69 4.79 6.22 5.48
CA ILE A 69 6.08 5.73 5.99
C ILE A 69 6.32 6.20 7.43
N SER A 70 5.80 7.37 7.80
CA SER A 70 5.77 7.82 9.19
C SER A 70 4.78 7.06 10.06
N ASP A 71 3.90 6.23 9.47
CA ASP A 71 3.02 5.31 10.19
C ASP A 71 3.74 3.97 10.45
N PRO A 72 4.30 3.75 11.66
CA PRO A 72 4.99 2.52 12.00
C PRO A 72 4.07 1.28 12.01
N LEU A 73 2.75 1.46 11.92
CA LEU A 73 1.76 0.37 11.95
C LEU A 73 1.31 -0.07 10.55
N SER A 74 1.86 0.54 9.51
CA SER A 74 1.61 0.14 8.13
C SER A 74 2.22 -1.24 7.82
N SER A 75 1.45 -2.11 7.17
CA SER A 75 1.86 -3.49 6.90
C SER A 75 1.50 -3.99 5.51
N ARG A 76 2.24 -4.98 5.02
CA ARG A 76 2.05 -5.56 3.69
C ARG A 76 0.97 -6.64 3.68
N ILE A 77 0.21 -6.64 2.61
CA ILE A 77 -0.73 -7.69 2.25
C ILE A 77 -0.40 -8.26 0.87
N THR A 78 -0.71 -9.53 0.66
CA THR A 78 -0.90 -10.14 -0.66
C THR A 78 -2.39 -10.34 -0.88
N TYR A 79 -2.83 -10.31 -2.13
CA TYR A 79 -4.22 -10.60 -2.47
C TYR A 79 -4.32 -11.34 -3.80
N GLU A 80 -5.34 -12.18 -3.92
CA GLU A 80 -5.65 -12.93 -5.14
C GLU A 80 -7.16 -13.19 -5.24
N LEU A 81 -7.73 -12.97 -6.42
CA LEU A 81 -9.10 -13.29 -6.74
C LEU A 81 -9.22 -14.80 -6.92
N SER A 82 -10.00 -15.46 -6.08
CA SER A 82 -10.11 -16.91 -6.07
C SER A 82 -11.48 -17.37 -6.53
N GLU A 83 -11.51 -18.15 -7.61
CA GLU A 83 -12.74 -18.83 -8.08
C GLU A 83 -13.29 -19.80 -7.03
N ARG A 84 -12.40 -20.45 -6.27
CA ARG A 84 -12.77 -21.34 -5.16
C ARG A 84 -13.59 -20.63 -4.09
N HIS A 85 -13.40 -19.32 -3.94
CA HIS A 85 -14.15 -18.48 -3.01
C HIS A 85 -15.24 -17.66 -3.70
N GLY A 86 -15.79 -18.16 -4.81
CA GLY A 86 -16.90 -17.52 -5.52
C GLY A 86 -16.49 -16.23 -6.24
N GLY A 87 -15.22 -16.12 -6.65
CA GLY A 87 -14.69 -14.91 -7.28
C GLY A 87 -14.42 -13.79 -6.28
N ASN A 88 -14.17 -14.10 -5.02
CA ASN A 88 -13.78 -13.16 -3.98
C ASN A 88 -12.25 -13.08 -3.83
N PHE A 89 -11.75 -12.00 -3.25
CA PHE A 89 -10.32 -11.92 -2.92
C PHE A 89 -10.02 -12.74 -1.68
N VAL A 90 -8.95 -13.52 -1.74
CA VAL A 90 -8.22 -14.00 -0.58
C VAL A 90 -7.10 -13.02 -0.32
N VAL A 91 -7.13 -12.37 0.84
CA VAL A 91 -6.15 -11.36 1.25
C VAL A 91 -5.36 -11.93 2.41
N THR A 92 -4.02 -11.95 2.31
CA THR A 92 -3.13 -12.44 3.36
C THR A 92 -2.34 -11.28 3.93
N HIS A 93 -2.41 -11.08 5.24
CA HIS A 93 -1.55 -10.15 5.95
C HIS A 93 -0.19 -10.79 6.20
N MET A 94 0.88 -10.19 5.66
CA MET A 94 2.18 -10.86 5.59
C MET A 94 2.87 -11.01 6.96
N SER A 95 2.64 -10.08 7.88
CA SER A 95 3.29 -10.11 9.20
C SER A 95 2.60 -11.07 10.17
N SER A 96 1.27 -11.11 10.18
CA SER A 96 0.51 -11.99 11.09
C SER A 96 0.11 -13.33 10.48
N GLY A 97 0.24 -13.50 9.15
CA GLY A 97 -0.22 -14.68 8.43
C GLY A 97 -1.74 -14.83 8.36
N GLN A 98 -2.51 -13.89 8.91
CA GLN A 98 -3.97 -13.90 8.84
C GLN A 98 -4.45 -13.87 7.39
N GLN A 99 -5.50 -14.62 7.09
CA GLN A 99 -6.14 -14.64 5.79
C GLN A 99 -7.62 -14.30 5.92
N LEU A 100 -8.10 -13.44 5.02
CA LEU A 100 -9.48 -13.02 4.96
C LEU A 100 -10.02 -13.16 3.54
N VAL A 101 -11.32 -13.45 3.44
CA VAL A 101 -12.03 -13.46 2.15
C VAL A 101 -12.86 -12.19 2.05
N CYS A 102 -12.63 -11.41 1.00
CA CYS A 102 -13.22 -10.10 0.82
C CYS A 102 -13.96 -9.98 -0.51
N LEU A 103 -15.12 -9.31 -0.50
CA LEU A 103 -15.84 -8.97 -1.72
C LEU A 103 -14.98 -8.05 -2.61
N PRO A 104 -14.91 -8.28 -3.94
CA PRO A 104 -14.01 -7.54 -4.82
C PRO A 104 -14.19 -6.03 -4.79
N GLY A 105 -15.43 -5.56 -4.85
CA GLY A 105 -15.72 -4.12 -4.83
C GLY A 105 -15.27 -3.44 -3.53
N ALA A 106 -15.58 -4.05 -2.38
CA ALA A 106 -15.23 -3.52 -1.08
C ALA A 106 -13.71 -3.51 -0.87
N PHE A 107 -13.03 -4.63 -1.16
CA PHE A 107 -11.59 -4.72 -1.04
C PHE A 107 -10.88 -3.68 -1.91
N ARG A 108 -11.23 -3.58 -3.19
CA ARG A 108 -10.58 -2.63 -4.12
C ARG A 108 -10.75 -1.20 -3.65
N LYS A 109 -11.94 -0.85 -3.12
CA LYS A 109 -12.22 0.47 -2.56
C LYS A 109 -11.36 0.78 -1.33
N ILE A 110 -11.27 -0.15 -0.38
CA ILE A 110 -10.51 0.05 0.87
C ILE A 110 -9.00 0.06 0.60
N ALA A 111 -8.52 -0.92 -0.18
CA ALA A 111 -7.10 -1.07 -0.48
C ALA A 111 -6.60 -0.06 -1.53
N GLY A 112 -7.48 0.68 -2.19
CA GLY A 112 -7.11 1.67 -3.21
C GLY A 112 -6.47 1.04 -4.46
N VAL A 113 -6.74 -0.23 -4.74
CA VAL A 113 -6.19 -0.95 -5.89
C VAL A 113 -7.11 -0.83 -7.12
N SER A 114 -6.57 -1.07 -8.30
CA SER A 114 -7.31 -0.98 -9.57
C SER A 114 -8.58 -1.82 -9.57
N HIS A 115 -9.63 -1.33 -10.24
CA HIS A 115 -10.86 -2.09 -10.48
C HIS A 115 -10.63 -3.39 -11.25
N ARG A 116 -9.52 -3.47 -12.00
CA ARG A 116 -9.10 -4.65 -12.76
C ARG A 116 -8.08 -5.53 -12.03
N ALA A 117 -7.69 -5.17 -10.81
CA ALA A 117 -6.77 -5.97 -10.04
C ALA A 117 -7.37 -7.36 -9.80
N VAL A 118 -6.56 -8.39 -10.03
CA VAL A 118 -6.90 -9.81 -9.83
C VAL A 118 -5.95 -10.46 -8.84
N SER A 119 -4.69 -10.04 -8.79
CA SER A 119 -3.76 -10.42 -7.73
C SER A 119 -2.68 -9.35 -7.57
N GLY A 120 -1.95 -9.39 -6.47
CA GLY A 120 -0.83 -8.51 -6.25
C GLY A 120 -0.44 -8.36 -4.79
N THR A 121 0.36 -7.32 -4.53
CA THR A 121 0.74 -6.89 -3.19
C THR A 121 0.35 -5.44 -2.97
N ALA A 122 0.01 -5.10 -1.73
CA ALA A 122 -0.24 -3.71 -1.32
C ALA A 122 0.33 -3.48 0.09
N SER A 123 0.64 -2.24 0.40
CA SER A 123 0.94 -1.82 1.78
C SER A 123 -0.19 -0.92 2.25
N LEU A 124 -0.74 -1.22 3.41
CA LEU A 124 -1.90 -0.52 3.97
C LEU A 124 -1.58 -0.03 5.37
N SER A 125 -2.15 1.11 5.75
CA SER A 125 -2.12 1.60 7.13
C SER A 125 -2.93 0.68 8.05
N ALA A 126 -2.68 0.74 9.35
CA ALA A 126 -3.42 -0.07 10.33
C ALA A 126 -4.94 0.16 10.28
N ALA A 127 -5.38 1.38 10.03
CA ALA A 127 -6.79 1.71 9.88
C ALA A 127 -7.44 0.97 8.69
N LYS A 128 -6.79 0.97 7.52
CA LYS A 128 -7.28 0.25 6.34
C LYS A 128 -7.26 -1.27 6.54
N LEU A 129 -6.26 -1.79 7.25
CA LEU A 129 -6.21 -3.21 7.61
C LEU A 129 -7.36 -3.59 8.54
N ALA A 130 -7.65 -2.76 9.54
CA ALA A 130 -8.80 -2.93 10.43
C ALA A 130 -10.14 -2.82 9.68
N ASP A 131 -10.25 -1.95 8.68
CA ASP A 131 -11.43 -1.83 7.82
C ASP A 131 -11.63 -3.02 6.89
N ILE A 132 -10.56 -3.70 6.47
CA ILE A 132 -10.63 -4.99 5.79
C ILE A 132 -11.09 -6.09 6.76
N GLY A 133 -10.77 -5.94 8.05
CA GLY A 133 -11.11 -6.88 9.12
C GLY A 133 -9.92 -7.60 9.74
N PHE A 134 -8.69 -7.19 9.43
CA PHE A 134 -7.50 -7.76 10.07
C PHE A 134 -7.39 -7.30 11.53
N ILE A 135 -6.95 -8.20 12.38
CA ILE A 135 -6.63 -7.90 13.77
C ILE A 135 -5.16 -7.44 13.80
N ILE A 136 -4.94 -6.16 14.11
CA ILE A 136 -3.62 -5.52 14.20
C ILE A 136 -3.30 -5.25 15.68
N GLU A 137 -2.23 -5.83 16.21
CA GLU A 137 -1.76 -5.53 17.57
C GLU A 137 -1.29 -4.06 17.65
N GLY A 138 -1.83 -3.30 18.61
CA GLY A 138 -1.57 -1.86 18.76
C GLY A 138 -2.48 -0.94 17.93
N GLY A 139 -3.34 -1.49 17.07
CA GLY A 139 -4.44 -0.75 16.43
C GLY A 139 -5.56 -0.54 17.45
N ASN A 140 -5.82 0.71 17.83
CA ASN A 140 -6.78 1.10 18.86
C ASN A 140 -8.10 0.30 18.77
N THR A 141 -8.24 -0.68 19.66
CA THR A 141 -9.35 -1.63 19.77
C THR A 141 -10.59 -0.99 20.40
N ASN A 142 -10.96 0.23 20.01
CA ASN A 142 -11.84 1.05 20.85
C ASN A 142 -13.13 1.58 20.22
N ASP A 143 -13.60 1.13 19.04
CA ASP A 143 -14.90 1.65 18.54
C ASP A 143 -15.70 0.74 17.58
N ARG A 144 -15.68 -0.60 17.74
CA ARG A 144 -16.67 -1.48 17.06
C ARG A 144 -17.32 -2.51 17.99
N ASN A 145 -17.37 -2.19 19.27
CA ASN A 145 -18.05 -3.00 20.28
C ASN A 145 -19.55 -2.63 20.43
N TYR A 146 -20.25 -2.37 19.33
CA TYR A 146 -21.72 -2.29 19.29
C TYR A 146 -22.21 -2.56 17.87
N GLN A 147 -22.69 -3.78 17.59
CA GLN A 147 -23.91 -4.03 16.77
C GLN A 147 -24.18 -5.49 16.31
N TYR A 148 -23.49 -6.52 16.82
CA TYR A 148 -23.86 -7.91 16.49
C TYR A 148 -24.27 -8.80 17.68
N ALA A 149 -24.64 -8.20 18.82
CA ALA A 149 -25.22 -8.95 19.94
C ALA A 149 -26.76 -9.06 19.89
N ASN A 150 -27.43 -8.61 18.83
CA ASN A 150 -28.89 -8.66 18.74
C ASN A 150 -29.38 -8.92 17.31
N TYR A 151 -29.11 -10.08 16.74
CA TYR A 151 -30.00 -10.68 15.75
C TYR A 151 -29.94 -12.22 15.84
N ALA A 152 -31.06 -12.78 16.30
CA ALA A 152 -31.51 -14.18 16.31
C ALA A 152 -30.86 -15.13 17.33
#